data_AF-A0A6N8HIW8-F1
#
_entry.id   AF-A0A6N8HIW8-F1
#
_cell.length_a   1.000
_cell.length_b   1.000
_cell.length_c   1.000
_cell.angle_alpha   90.00
_cell.angle_beta   90.00
_cell.angle_gamma   90.00
#
_symmetry.space_group_name_H-M   'P 1'
#
loop_
_entity.id
_entity.type
_entity.pdbx_description
1 polymer ?
#
loop_
_entity_poly.entity_id
_entity_poly.type
_entity_poly.pdbx_seq_one_letter_code
_entity_poly.pdbx_strand_id
1 'polypeptide(L)'
;MSCHGDGGLAPNSPMVGITKKFPIMRRGEFTTIEDRINGCFVRSMNGEKLDKDSREMKAMVAYFEFISKDVESEDDITWRMSNDKKKVPEPDVANGAELFTKKNCIACHATDGSGTSDHTGPQLWGDGSFNEAAGMTKIEKASGFIQNNMPKGKEGSLTDQEAADLAAFVLSHERPLGGDKVGDYHLKSKRTYITKERREQIRNGTFDWTQLDVIIPKDQNKDDKKGKAKNQNN
;
A
#
# COMPACT_ATOMS: atom_id res chain seq x y z
N MET A 1 11.91 4.98 -4.49
CA MET A 1 11.67 3.94 -5.52
C MET A 1 10.94 2.70 -4.97
N SER A 2 10.95 2.47 -3.67
CA SER A 2 10.51 1.22 -3.04
C SER A 2 9.02 0.90 -3.22
N CYS A 3 8.14 1.91 -3.26
CA CYS A 3 6.71 1.74 -3.57
C CYS A 3 6.30 2.26 -4.97
N HIS A 4 7.16 3.08 -5.58
CA HIS A 4 6.99 3.62 -6.92
C HIS A 4 8.22 3.21 -7.73
N GLY A 5 8.12 2.03 -8.34
CA GLY A 5 9.23 1.39 -9.07
C GLY A 5 9.72 2.23 -10.23
N ASP A 6 10.99 2.07 -10.59
CA ASP A 6 11.65 2.78 -11.70
C ASP A 6 11.46 4.30 -11.65
N GLY A 7 11.55 4.86 -10.44
CA GLY A 7 11.34 6.30 -10.22
C GLY A 7 9.91 6.76 -10.52
N GLY A 8 8.93 5.86 -10.48
CA GLY A 8 7.54 6.14 -10.83
C GLY A 8 7.17 5.85 -12.29
N LEU A 9 8.08 5.28 -13.09
CA LEU A 9 7.81 4.87 -14.47
C LEU A 9 7.22 3.46 -14.57
N ALA A 10 7.38 2.64 -13.53
CA ALA A 10 6.87 1.28 -13.55
C ALA A 10 5.33 1.25 -13.68
N PRO A 11 4.76 0.35 -14.51
CA PRO A 11 3.33 0.33 -14.82
C PRO A 11 2.45 -0.04 -13.62
N ASN A 12 3.03 -0.63 -12.58
CA ASN A 12 2.33 -1.21 -11.43
C ASN A 12 2.22 -0.29 -10.20
N SER A 13 2.62 0.98 -10.29
CA SER A 13 2.19 2.10 -9.44
C SER A 13 2.75 3.42 -10.03
N PRO A 14 2.31 3.81 -11.23
CA PRO A 14 2.95 4.86 -12.01
C PRO A 14 2.70 6.25 -11.42
N MET A 15 3.66 7.14 -11.63
CA MET A 15 3.58 8.57 -11.28
C MET A 15 3.54 9.46 -12.52
N VAL A 16 3.66 8.90 -13.72
CA VAL A 16 3.46 9.60 -14.99
C VAL A 16 2.05 10.22 -15.04
N GLY A 17 1.98 11.53 -15.26
CA GLY A 17 0.75 12.33 -15.25
C GLY A 17 0.36 12.89 -13.88
N ILE A 18 1.09 12.59 -12.79
CA ILE A 18 0.64 12.92 -11.43
C ILE A 18 0.44 14.42 -11.22
N THR A 19 1.26 15.27 -11.85
CA THR A 19 1.19 16.73 -11.69
C THR A 19 -0.12 17.30 -12.23
N LYS A 20 -0.74 16.65 -13.23
CA LYS A 20 -2.02 17.07 -13.82
C LYS A 20 -3.22 16.88 -12.89
N LYS A 21 -3.06 16.08 -11.82
CA LYS A 21 -4.07 15.90 -10.78
C LYS A 21 -4.05 16.98 -9.70
N PHE A 22 -3.00 17.79 -9.62
CA PHE A 22 -2.81 18.74 -8.54
C PHE A 22 -2.90 20.19 -9.07
N PRO A 23 -3.48 21.12 -8.30
CA PRO A 23 -4.05 20.93 -6.97
C PRO A 23 -5.38 20.15 -6.99
N ILE A 24 -5.66 19.40 -5.93
CA ILE A 24 -6.92 18.66 -5.75
C ILE A 24 -7.56 19.02 -4.43
N MET A 25 -8.89 19.15 -4.43
CA MET A 25 -9.65 19.30 -3.18
C MET A 25 -9.77 17.95 -2.48
N ARG A 26 -9.30 17.87 -1.24
CA ARG A 26 -9.42 16.69 -0.38
C ARG A 26 -9.90 17.12 0.99
N ARG A 27 -11.03 16.54 1.42
CA ARG A 27 -11.63 16.81 2.75
C ARG A 27 -11.90 18.31 2.99
N GLY A 28 -12.28 19.04 1.93
CA GLY A 28 -12.57 20.48 2.00
C GLY A 28 -11.35 21.39 1.89
N GLU A 29 -10.13 20.85 1.78
CA GLU A 29 -8.90 21.62 1.65
C GLU A 29 -8.22 21.36 0.30
N PHE A 30 -7.60 22.40 -0.28
CA PHE A 30 -6.74 22.24 -1.44
C PHE A 30 -5.42 21.61 -1.04
N THR A 31 -5.07 20.50 -1.69
CA THR A 31 -3.78 19.84 -1.55
C THR A 31 -2.96 20.09 -2.81
N THR A 32 -1.75 20.63 -2.67
CA THR A 32 -0.77 20.81 -3.76
C THR A 32 0.05 19.54 -4.02
N ILE A 33 0.89 19.52 -5.07
CA ILE A 33 1.80 18.39 -5.31
C ILE A 33 2.87 18.32 -4.21
N GLU A 34 3.34 19.46 -3.72
CA GLU A 34 4.29 19.58 -2.62
C GLU A 34 3.70 19.05 -1.31
N ASP A 35 2.43 19.36 -1.04
CA ASP A 35 1.71 18.78 0.11
C ASP A 35 1.60 17.26 -0.01
N ARG A 36 1.34 16.76 -1.22
CA ARG A 36 1.27 15.32 -1.48
C ARG A 36 2.61 14.64 -1.26
N ILE A 37 3.71 15.25 -1.72
CA ILE A 37 5.08 14.78 -1.51
C ILE A 37 5.40 14.77 -0.02
N ASN A 38 5.17 15.87 0.69
CA ASN A 38 5.38 15.96 2.13
C ASN A 38 4.54 14.94 2.91
N GLY A 39 3.32 14.66 2.46
CA GLY A 39 2.51 13.57 3.00
C GLY A 39 3.15 12.18 2.86
N CYS A 40 3.89 11.93 1.77
CA CYS A 40 4.70 10.71 1.63
C CYS A 40 5.92 10.71 2.55
N PHE A 41 6.67 11.80 2.62
CA PHE A 41 7.86 11.90 3.47
C PHE A 41 7.53 11.62 4.93
N VAL A 42 6.50 12.27 5.46
CA VAL A 42 6.18 12.12 6.88
C VAL A 42 5.55 10.77 7.20
N ARG A 43 4.85 10.13 6.26
CA ARG A 43 4.10 8.88 6.53
C ARG A 43 4.82 7.63 6.02
N SER A 44 5.10 7.60 4.72
CA SER A 44 5.71 6.45 4.06
C SER A 44 7.21 6.34 4.33
N MET A 45 7.91 7.47 4.48
CA MET A 45 9.35 7.47 4.81
C MET A 45 9.62 7.64 6.30
N ASN A 46 8.57 7.82 7.12
CA ASN A 46 8.68 8.16 8.55
C ASN A 46 9.64 9.34 8.84
N GLY A 47 9.79 10.25 7.88
CA GLY A 47 10.75 11.35 7.91
C GLY A 47 10.12 12.68 8.31
N GLU A 48 10.78 13.76 7.90
CA GLU A 48 10.33 15.13 8.10
C GLU A 48 9.77 15.73 6.81
N LYS A 49 8.95 16.78 6.96
CA LYS A 49 8.55 17.60 5.82
C LYS A 49 9.78 18.33 5.27
N LEU A 50 9.85 18.42 3.96
CA LEU A 50 10.72 19.38 3.30
C LEU A 50 10.04 20.74 3.27
N ASP A 51 10.86 21.79 3.31
CA ASP A 51 10.41 23.11 2.93
C ASP A 51 9.90 23.06 1.48
N LYS A 52 8.72 23.64 1.24
CA LYS A 52 8.11 23.64 -0.10
C LYS A 52 8.96 24.42 -1.10
N ASP A 53 9.73 25.40 -0.63
CA ASP A 53 10.61 26.21 -1.46
C ASP A 53 12.04 25.65 -1.58
N SER A 54 12.32 24.51 -0.94
CA SER A 54 13.64 23.90 -0.96
C SER A 54 14.04 23.44 -2.37
N ARG A 55 15.36 23.35 -2.59
CA ARG A 55 15.92 22.82 -3.83
C ARG A 55 15.44 21.39 -4.10
N GLU A 56 15.36 20.57 -3.06
CA GLU A 56 14.96 19.16 -3.13
C GLU A 56 13.48 19.02 -3.50
N MET A 57 12.59 19.83 -2.92
CA MET A 57 11.17 19.84 -3.30
C MET A 57 11.01 20.24 -4.76
N LYS A 58 11.63 21.36 -5.17
CA LYS A 58 11.60 21.85 -6.55
C LYS A 58 12.14 20.81 -7.53
N ALA A 59 13.22 20.11 -7.18
CA ALA A 59 13.79 19.05 -8.02
C ALA A 59 12.82 17.87 -8.21
N MET A 60 12.13 17.44 -7.15
CA MET A 60 11.14 16.36 -7.25
C MET A 60 9.92 16.77 -8.08
N VAL A 61 9.42 18.00 -7.89
CA VAL A 61 8.31 18.53 -8.70
C VAL A 61 8.72 18.63 -10.17
N ALA A 62 9.88 19.20 -10.47
CA ALA A 62 10.40 19.29 -11.84
C ALA A 62 10.58 17.91 -12.49
N TYR A 63 11.02 16.90 -11.73
CA TYR A 63 11.09 15.53 -12.22
C TYR A 63 9.69 14.97 -12.54
N PHE A 64 8.69 15.18 -11.66
CA PHE A 64 7.33 14.74 -11.94
C PHE A 64 6.70 15.46 -13.13
N GLU A 65 7.01 16.74 -13.33
CA GLU A 65 6.63 17.48 -14.54
C GLU A 65 7.30 16.89 -15.79
N PHE A 66 8.60 16.60 -15.71
CA PHE A 66 9.36 16.02 -16.83
C PHE A 66 8.80 14.67 -17.28
N ILE A 67 8.56 13.74 -16.35
CA ILE A 67 7.99 12.43 -16.71
C ILE A 67 6.53 12.53 -17.15
N SER A 68 5.87 13.68 -16.94
CA SER A 68 4.46 13.93 -17.29
C SER A 68 4.30 14.90 -18.46
N LYS A 69 5.39 15.24 -19.16
CA LYS A 69 5.40 16.30 -20.19
C LYS A 69 4.43 16.06 -21.35
N ASP A 70 4.19 14.79 -21.68
CA ASP A 70 3.33 14.35 -22.79
C ASP A 70 1.88 14.05 -22.34
N VAL A 71 1.55 14.38 -21.08
CA VAL A 71 0.18 14.24 -20.53
C VAL A 71 -0.45 15.62 -20.51
N GLU A 72 -1.48 15.86 -21.32
CA GLU A 72 -2.09 17.18 -21.43
C GLU A 72 -3.01 17.47 -20.24
N SER A 73 -3.85 16.50 -19.88
CA SER A 73 -4.90 16.59 -18.87
C SER A 73 -5.00 15.34 -17.97
N GLU A 74 -5.81 15.41 -16.90
CA GLU A 74 -6.08 14.24 -16.05
C GLU A 74 -6.79 13.11 -16.82
N ASP A 75 -7.61 13.45 -17.82
CA ASP A 75 -8.40 12.49 -18.60
C ASP A 75 -7.50 11.61 -19.50
N ASP A 76 -6.30 12.07 -19.83
CA ASP A 76 -5.33 11.32 -20.65
C ASP A 76 -4.67 10.17 -19.87
N ILE A 77 -4.79 10.14 -18.54
CA ILE A 77 -4.12 9.18 -17.66
C ILE A 77 -4.88 7.85 -17.62
N THR A 78 -4.77 7.07 -18.70
CA THR A 78 -5.46 5.78 -18.85
C THR A 78 -4.74 4.59 -18.19
N TRP A 79 -3.45 4.74 -17.88
CA TRP A 79 -2.59 3.71 -17.28
C TRP A 79 -2.62 3.70 -15.75
N ARG A 80 -3.43 4.56 -15.11
CA ARG A 80 -3.43 4.68 -13.65
C ARG A 80 -3.98 3.40 -13.02
N MET A 81 -3.11 2.69 -12.31
CA MET A 81 -3.52 1.55 -11.49
C MET A 81 -3.87 1.97 -10.06
N SER A 82 -4.97 1.43 -9.55
CA SER A 82 -5.33 1.55 -8.14
C SER A 82 -5.00 0.25 -7.42
N ASN A 83 -4.27 0.37 -6.31
CA ASN A 83 -4.04 -0.75 -5.39
C ASN A 83 -5.17 -0.88 -4.36
N ASP A 84 -6.16 0.02 -4.35
CA ASP A 84 -7.28 -0.05 -3.42
C ASP A 84 -8.28 -1.13 -3.86
N LYS A 85 -8.27 -2.28 -3.18
CA LYS A 85 -9.27 -3.35 -3.38
C LYS A 85 -10.61 -2.98 -2.75
N LYS A 86 -11.71 -3.20 -3.48
CA LYS A 86 -13.08 -3.04 -2.93
C LYS A 86 -13.49 -4.18 -2.00
N LYS A 87 -12.87 -5.34 -2.20
CA LYS A 87 -13.21 -6.62 -1.59
C LYS A 87 -11.89 -7.34 -1.30
N VAL A 88 -11.68 -7.74 -0.06
CA VAL A 88 -10.48 -8.45 0.40
C VAL A 88 -10.96 -9.72 1.10
N PRO A 89 -10.53 -10.92 0.67
CA PRO A 89 -10.85 -12.13 1.41
C PRO A 89 -10.37 -12.04 2.85
N GLU A 90 -11.12 -12.60 3.79
CA GLU A 90 -10.72 -12.68 5.19
C GLU A 90 -9.34 -13.33 5.32
N PRO A 91 -8.33 -12.60 5.84
CA PRO A 91 -6.96 -13.05 5.77
C PRO A 91 -6.59 -13.99 6.92
N ASP A 92 -5.58 -14.80 6.69
CA ASP A 92 -4.97 -15.71 7.64
C ASP A 92 -3.48 -15.36 7.83
N VAL A 93 -3.15 -14.84 9.01
CA VAL A 93 -1.79 -14.38 9.34
C VAL A 93 -0.79 -15.53 9.37
N ALA A 94 -1.19 -16.72 9.83
CA ALA A 94 -0.32 -17.88 9.88
C ALA A 94 -0.01 -18.37 8.46
N ASN A 95 -1.03 -18.44 7.59
CA ASN A 95 -0.80 -18.75 6.18
C ASN A 95 0.07 -17.67 5.50
N GLY A 96 -0.13 -16.40 5.85
CA GLY A 96 0.70 -15.28 5.36
C GLY A 96 2.18 -15.45 5.71
N ALA A 97 2.49 -15.89 6.94
CA ALA A 97 3.86 -16.18 7.37
C ALA A 97 4.49 -17.31 6.55
N GLU A 98 3.75 -18.39 6.31
CA GLU A 98 4.22 -19.49 5.45
C GLU A 98 4.44 -19.02 4.01
N LEU A 99 3.50 -18.26 3.45
CA LEU A 99 3.58 -17.71 2.11
C LEU A 99 4.78 -16.77 1.95
N PHE A 100 5.11 -15.98 2.97
CA PHE A 100 6.26 -15.08 2.95
C PHE A 100 7.57 -15.83 2.66
N THR A 101 7.69 -17.05 3.20
CA THR A 101 8.81 -17.95 2.89
C THR A 101 8.61 -18.66 1.55
N LYS A 102 7.44 -19.29 1.33
CA LYS A 102 7.14 -20.10 0.14
C LYS A 102 7.20 -19.31 -1.18
N LYS A 103 6.84 -18.03 -1.16
CA LYS A 103 6.88 -17.12 -2.32
C LYS A 103 8.22 -16.39 -2.43
N ASN A 104 9.21 -16.77 -1.62
CA ASN A 104 10.57 -16.25 -1.62
C ASN A 104 10.66 -14.73 -1.33
N CYS A 105 9.73 -14.19 -0.53
CA CYS A 105 9.77 -12.78 -0.13
C CYS A 105 11.01 -12.48 0.74
N ILE A 106 11.43 -13.46 1.54
CA ILE A 106 12.59 -13.40 2.44
C ILE A 106 13.92 -13.13 1.71
N ALA A 107 14.04 -13.48 0.43
CA ALA A 107 15.26 -13.28 -0.33
C ALA A 107 15.61 -11.78 -0.50
N CYS A 108 14.58 -10.93 -0.54
CA CYS A 108 14.76 -9.48 -0.61
C CYS A 108 14.46 -8.81 0.74
N HIS A 109 13.40 -9.23 1.42
CA HIS A 109 12.89 -8.55 2.62
C HIS A 109 13.43 -9.08 3.95
N ALA A 110 14.35 -10.06 3.92
CA ALA A 110 14.83 -10.81 5.08
C ALA A 110 13.72 -11.57 5.83
N THR A 111 14.09 -12.52 6.68
CA THR A 111 13.13 -13.33 7.46
C THR A 111 12.42 -12.53 8.54
N ASP A 112 13.10 -11.53 9.09
CA ASP A 112 12.62 -10.63 10.14
C ASP A 112 12.09 -9.29 9.57
N GLY A 113 11.94 -9.18 8.24
CA GLY A 113 11.42 -7.99 7.57
C GLY A 113 12.37 -6.79 7.55
N SER A 114 13.62 -6.95 8.02
CA SER A 114 14.63 -5.88 8.05
C SER A 114 15.08 -5.44 6.66
N GLY A 115 14.71 -6.19 5.62
CA GLY A 115 15.16 -5.90 4.28
C GLY A 115 16.64 -6.14 4.05
N THR A 116 17.05 -5.95 2.81
CA THR A 116 18.45 -6.03 2.35
C THR A 116 18.98 -4.68 1.86
N SER A 117 18.10 -3.80 1.39
CA SER A 117 18.39 -2.40 1.04
C SER A 117 17.10 -1.64 0.75
N ASP A 118 17.15 -0.30 0.81
CA ASP A 118 15.98 0.54 0.55
C ASP A 118 15.38 0.37 -0.86
N HIS A 119 16.16 -0.09 -1.84
CA HIS A 119 15.73 -0.18 -3.23
C HIS A 119 15.37 -1.60 -3.69
N THR A 120 16.14 -2.60 -3.27
CA THR A 120 15.95 -3.99 -3.72
C THR A 120 15.04 -4.78 -2.80
N GLY A 121 15.04 -4.46 -1.51
CA GLY A 121 14.31 -5.19 -0.50
C GLY A 121 14.12 -4.33 0.74
N PRO A 122 13.22 -3.33 0.69
CA PRO A 122 13.02 -2.38 1.79
C PRO A 122 12.48 -3.08 3.04
N GLN A 123 12.66 -2.41 4.18
CA GLN A 123 12.05 -2.80 5.46
C GLN A 123 10.52 -2.82 5.36
N LEU A 124 9.90 -3.96 5.65
CA LEU A 124 8.44 -4.11 5.60
C LEU A 124 7.75 -3.72 6.92
N TRP A 125 8.49 -3.83 8.02
CA TRP A 125 8.10 -3.43 9.36
C TRP A 125 9.36 -3.09 10.18
N GLY A 126 9.21 -2.76 11.46
CA GLY A 126 10.29 -2.23 12.29
C GLY A 126 10.54 -0.74 12.07
N ASP A 127 11.49 -0.18 12.82
CA ASP A 127 11.68 1.27 12.95
C ASP A 127 12.06 1.99 11.65
N GLY A 128 12.68 1.29 10.70
CA GLY A 128 13.03 1.84 9.39
C GLY A 128 11.94 1.68 8.32
N SER A 129 10.76 1.19 8.67
CA SER A 129 9.64 1.04 7.73
C SER A 129 8.68 2.24 7.75
N PHE A 130 7.66 2.18 6.89
CA PHE A 130 6.58 3.15 6.87
C PHE A 130 5.79 3.14 8.20
N ASN A 131 5.35 4.32 8.62
CA ASN A 131 4.64 4.46 9.88
C ASN A 131 3.14 4.15 9.76
N GLU A 132 2.46 4.10 10.91
CA GLU A 132 1.05 3.74 11.03
C GLU A 132 0.12 4.58 10.15
N ALA A 133 0.46 5.85 9.92
CA ALA A 133 -0.34 6.77 9.14
C ALA A 133 -0.16 6.63 7.61
N ALA A 134 0.80 5.81 7.15
CA ALA A 134 1.00 5.57 5.74
C ALA A 134 -0.21 4.86 5.14
N GLY A 135 -0.56 5.19 3.89
CA GLY A 135 -1.68 4.51 3.23
C GLY A 135 -1.48 3.00 3.07
N MET A 136 -0.23 2.52 3.14
CA MET A 136 0.12 1.11 3.05
C MET A 136 -0.33 0.29 4.27
N THR A 137 -0.69 0.92 5.39
CA THR A 137 -1.22 0.21 6.57
C THR A 137 -2.70 -0.17 6.43
N LYS A 138 -3.33 0.21 5.33
CA LYS A 138 -4.68 -0.19 4.97
C LYS A 138 -4.66 -1.57 4.33
N ILE A 139 -5.45 -2.50 4.87
CA ILE A 139 -5.43 -3.90 4.42
C ILE A 139 -5.75 -4.04 2.92
N GLU A 140 -6.70 -3.27 2.40
CA GLU A 140 -7.09 -3.28 0.99
C GLU A 140 -5.99 -2.77 0.07
N LYS A 141 -5.26 -1.74 0.52
CA LYS A 141 -4.16 -1.15 -0.24
C LYS A 141 -2.95 -2.06 -0.26
N ALA A 142 -2.59 -2.62 0.90
CA ALA A 142 -1.48 -3.57 1.02
C ALA A 142 -1.76 -4.82 0.18
N SER A 143 -2.97 -5.37 0.26
CA SER A 143 -3.36 -6.55 -0.51
C SER A 143 -3.28 -6.30 -2.01
N GLY A 144 -3.82 -5.18 -2.51
CA GLY A 144 -3.72 -4.82 -3.92
C GLY A 144 -2.29 -4.51 -4.36
N PHE A 145 -1.51 -3.81 -3.52
CA PHE A 145 -0.10 -3.51 -3.83
C PHE A 145 0.71 -4.80 -3.96
N ILE A 146 0.61 -5.72 -2.99
CA ILE A 146 1.31 -7.01 -3.01
C ILE A 146 0.91 -7.80 -4.25
N GLN A 147 -0.38 -7.90 -4.58
CA GLN A 147 -0.82 -8.63 -5.77
C GLN A 147 -0.26 -8.02 -7.07
N ASN A 148 -0.28 -6.69 -7.20
CA ASN A 148 0.08 -6.00 -8.43
C ASN A 148 1.59 -5.82 -8.61
N ASN A 149 2.37 -5.87 -7.52
CA ASN A 149 3.78 -5.48 -7.52
C ASN A 149 4.72 -6.57 -7.03
N MET A 150 4.21 -7.63 -6.41
CA MET A 150 5.01 -8.67 -5.77
C MET A 150 4.55 -10.09 -6.16
N PRO A 151 5.47 -11.06 -6.14
CA PRO A 151 6.92 -10.88 -6.09
C PRO A 151 7.45 -10.15 -7.33
N LYS A 152 8.58 -9.44 -7.21
CA LYS A 152 9.19 -8.75 -8.35
C LYS A 152 9.50 -9.73 -9.49
N GLY A 153 9.12 -9.36 -10.71
CA GLY A 153 9.23 -10.21 -11.90
C GLY A 153 8.17 -11.32 -11.99
N LYS A 154 7.23 -11.37 -11.04
CA LYS A 154 6.06 -12.27 -11.01
C LYS A 154 4.82 -11.50 -10.55
N GLU A 155 4.72 -10.24 -10.94
CA GLU A 155 3.58 -9.38 -10.68
C GLU A 155 2.27 -10.06 -11.12
N GLY A 156 1.22 -9.99 -10.29
CA GLY A 156 -0.08 -10.61 -10.57
C GLY A 156 -0.13 -12.13 -10.39
N SER A 157 0.97 -12.78 -9.98
CA SER A 157 1.01 -14.24 -9.78
C SER A 157 0.30 -14.72 -8.51
N LEU A 158 0.03 -13.82 -7.56
CA LEU A 158 -0.63 -14.13 -6.29
C LEU A 158 -2.15 -14.12 -6.44
N THR A 159 -2.81 -15.14 -5.88
CA THR A 159 -4.26 -15.14 -5.73
C THR A 159 -4.71 -14.04 -4.76
N ASP A 160 -5.99 -13.65 -4.83
CA ASP A 160 -6.56 -12.66 -3.90
C ASP A 160 -6.38 -13.05 -2.43
N GLN A 161 -6.52 -14.36 -2.12
CA GLN A 161 -6.33 -14.87 -0.76
C GLN A 161 -4.86 -14.79 -0.34
N GLU A 162 -3.93 -15.24 -1.18
CA GLU A 162 -2.49 -15.18 -0.85
C GLU A 162 -2.03 -13.74 -0.62
N ALA A 163 -2.51 -12.80 -1.42
CA ALA A 163 -2.19 -11.38 -1.26
C ALA A 163 -2.77 -10.80 0.04
N ALA A 164 -4.00 -11.18 0.42
CA ALA A 164 -4.61 -10.76 1.68
C ALA A 164 -3.88 -11.33 2.90
N ASP A 165 -3.52 -12.61 2.86
CA ASP A 165 -2.78 -13.31 3.92
C ASP A 165 -1.38 -12.70 4.11
N LEU A 166 -0.65 -12.48 3.01
CA LEU A 166 0.64 -11.79 3.04
C LEU A 166 0.52 -10.35 3.58
N ALA A 167 -0.51 -9.61 3.17
CA ALA A 167 -0.75 -8.26 3.68
C ALA A 167 -1.01 -8.26 5.18
N ALA A 168 -1.87 -9.16 5.68
CA ALA A 168 -2.16 -9.28 7.10
C ALA A 168 -0.91 -9.66 7.91
N PHE A 169 -0.08 -10.58 7.39
CA PHE A 169 1.19 -10.93 8.01
C PHE A 169 2.15 -9.74 8.07
N VAL A 170 2.37 -9.01 6.97
CA VAL A 170 3.24 -7.82 6.95
C VAL A 170 2.73 -6.73 7.90
N LEU A 171 1.40 -6.54 7.97
CA LEU A 171 0.78 -5.48 8.77
C LEU A 171 0.61 -5.84 10.26
N SER A 172 0.76 -7.10 10.67
CA SER A 172 0.68 -7.51 12.09
C SER A 172 1.92 -7.15 12.91
N HIS A 173 3.02 -6.78 12.25
CA HIS A 173 4.29 -6.44 12.88
C HIS A 173 4.36 -4.98 13.33
N GLU A 174 5.18 -4.73 14.37
CA GLU A 174 5.40 -3.39 14.89
C GLU A 174 6.05 -2.46 13.87
N ARG A 175 5.70 -1.18 13.95
CA ARG A 175 6.20 -0.11 13.09
C ARG A 175 6.05 1.24 13.79
N PRO A 176 6.74 2.30 13.34
CA PRO A 176 6.62 3.62 13.92
C PRO A 176 5.17 4.13 13.89
N LEU A 177 4.77 4.89 14.91
CA LEU A 177 3.45 5.53 14.94
C LEU A 177 3.39 6.83 14.10
N GLY A 178 4.55 7.41 13.79
CA GLY A 178 4.67 8.71 13.09
C GLY A 178 4.55 9.93 14.01
N GLY A 179 4.02 9.75 15.23
CA GLY A 179 3.94 10.78 16.28
C GLY A 179 3.13 12.02 15.87
N ASP A 180 3.48 13.17 16.44
CA ASP A 180 2.75 14.44 16.23
C ASP A 180 2.78 14.90 14.75
N LYS A 181 3.80 14.48 14.00
CA LYS A 181 4.02 14.87 12.59
C LYS A 181 2.90 14.41 11.68
N VAL A 182 2.27 13.26 11.99
CA VAL A 182 1.19 12.67 11.19
C VAL A 182 -0.20 12.97 11.73
N GLY A 183 -0.32 13.49 12.96
CA GLY A 183 -1.59 13.75 13.66
C GLY A 183 -2.59 12.60 13.59
N ASP A 184 -3.88 12.92 13.76
CA ASP A 184 -4.96 11.92 13.81
C ASP A 184 -5.42 11.42 12.42
N TYR A 185 -4.63 11.63 11.37
CA TYR A 185 -5.04 11.40 9.98
C TYR A 185 -5.51 9.95 9.72
N HIS A 186 -4.96 8.99 10.45
CA HIS A 186 -5.28 7.56 10.38
C HIS A 186 -6.35 7.15 11.41
N LEU A 187 -6.39 7.81 12.57
CA LEU A 187 -7.33 7.54 13.66
C LEU A 187 -8.80 7.86 13.30
N LYS A 188 -9.04 8.82 12.41
CA LYS A 188 -10.39 9.16 11.93
C LYS A 188 -10.93 8.20 10.87
N SER A 189 -10.06 7.39 10.27
CA SER A 189 -10.37 6.50 9.14
C SER A 189 -10.35 5.03 9.57
N LYS A 190 -10.82 4.71 10.79
CA LYS A 190 -10.82 3.35 11.39
C LYS A 190 -11.39 2.22 10.52
N ARG A 191 -11.93 2.47 9.34
CA ARG A 191 -12.55 1.43 8.51
C ARG A 191 -11.58 0.35 8.05
N THR A 192 -10.34 0.70 7.71
CA THR A 192 -9.41 -0.29 7.11
C THR A 192 -7.94 -0.22 7.54
N TYR A 193 -7.53 0.79 8.31
CA TYR A 193 -6.16 0.89 8.84
C TYR A 193 -5.89 -0.20 9.88
N ILE A 194 -4.74 -0.86 9.80
CA ILE A 194 -4.25 -1.76 10.84
C ILE A 194 -3.49 -0.93 11.89
N THR A 195 -4.24 -0.40 12.85
CA THR A 195 -3.70 0.44 13.94
C THR A 195 -2.91 -0.39 14.97
N LYS A 196 -2.18 0.26 15.87
CA LYS A 196 -1.45 -0.40 16.95
C LYS A 196 -2.33 -1.37 17.74
N GLU A 197 -3.51 -0.93 18.16
CA GLU A 197 -4.45 -1.75 18.93
C GLU A 197 -4.90 -2.98 18.13
N ARG A 198 -5.13 -2.81 16.82
CA ARG A 198 -5.50 -3.93 15.94
C ARG A 198 -4.34 -4.90 15.77
N ARG A 199 -3.11 -4.42 15.63
CA ARG A 199 -1.92 -5.31 15.56
C ARG A 199 -1.77 -6.15 16.81
N GLU A 200 -1.96 -5.56 17.98
CA GLU A 200 -1.97 -6.29 19.26
C GLU A 200 -3.05 -7.37 19.28
N GLN A 201 -4.29 -7.03 18.89
CA GLN A 201 -5.39 -8.00 18.78
C GLN A 201 -5.09 -9.10 17.76
N ILE A 202 -4.48 -8.77 16.61
CA ILE A 202 -4.13 -9.72 15.55
C ILE A 202 -3.09 -10.72 16.08
N ARG A 203 -2.03 -10.23 16.72
CA ARG A 203 -0.97 -11.09 17.28
C ARG A 203 -1.47 -11.98 18.42
N ASN A 204 -2.45 -11.50 19.19
CA ASN A 204 -3.08 -12.28 20.25
C ASN A 204 -4.20 -13.22 19.73
N GLY A 205 -4.49 -13.21 18.43
CA GLY A 205 -5.55 -14.03 17.83
C GLY A 205 -6.97 -13.62 18.20
N THR A 206 -7.17 -12.39 18.70
CA THR A 206 -8.47 -11.88 19.15
C THR A 206 -9.11 -10.90 18.17
N PHE A 207 -8.44 -10.58 17.06
CA PHE A 207 -8.95 -9.65 16.07
C PHE A 207 -9.98 -10.31 15.15
N ASP A 208 -11.20 -9.77 15.15
CA ASP A 208 -12.23 -10.11 14.17
C ASP A 208 -12.03 -9.27 12.91
N TRP A 209 -11.60 -9.89 11.81
CA TRP A 209 -11.37 -9.22 10.53
C TRP A 209 -12.66 -8.68 9.89
N THR A 210 -13.81 -9.28 10.19
CA THR A 210 -15.10 -8.91 9.58
C THR A 210 -15.60 -7.54 10.04
N GLN A 211 -15.01 -6.97 11.09
CA GLN A 211 -15.27 -5.59 11.51
C GLN A 211 -14.76 -4.53 10.50
N LEU A 212 -13.90 -4.92 9.56
CA LEU A 212 -13.41 -4.05 8.49
C LEU A 212 -14.34 -4.18 7.28
N ASP A 213 -14.88 -3.06 6.79
CA ASP A 213 -15.92 -3.00 5.76
C ASP A 213 -15.52 -3.58 4.40
N VAL A 214 -14.22 -3.72 4.13
CA VAL A 214 -13.67 -4.31 2.91
C VAL A 214 -13.50 -5.83 2.96
N ILE A 215 -13.63 -6.45 4.14
CA ILE A 215 -13.36 -7.88 4.33
C ILE A 215 -14.58 -8.72 3.95
N ILE A 216 -14.34 -9.80 3.18
CA ILE A 216 -15.33 -10.82 2.84
C ILE A 216 -15.06 -12.08 3.67
N PRO A 217 -16.03 -12.52 4.51
CA PRO A 217 -15.88 -13.73 5.31
C PRO A 217 -15.62 -14.99 4.46
N LYS A 218 -14.84 -15.94 5.01
CA LYS A 218 -14.49 -17.19 4.31
C LYS A 218 -15.69 -17.97 3.76
N ASP A 219 -16.84 -17.91 4.43
CA ASP A 219 -18.04 -18.66 4.03
C ASP A 219 -18.79 -18.04 2.85
N GLN A 220 -18.71 -16.72 2.63
CA GLN A 220 -19.30 -16.06 1.46
C GLN A 220 -18.45 -16.23 0.19
N ASN A 221 -17.17 -16.57 0.33
CA ASN A 221 -16.25 -16.80 -0.80
C ASN A 221 -16.53 -18.12 -1.55
N LYS A 222 -17.35 -19.02 -0.97
CA LYS A 222 -17.75 -20.30 -1.61
C LYS A 222 -18.86 -20.13 -2.64
N ASP A 223 -19.74 -19.15 -2.48
CA ASP A 223 -20.91 -18.97 -3.36
C ASP A 223 -20.54 -18.31 -4.71
N ASP A 224 -19.57 -17.39 -4.72
CA ASP A 224 -19.05 -16.77 -5.95
C ASP A 224 -18.30 -17.78 -6.86
N LYS A 225 -17.65 -18.79 -6.27
CA LYS A 225 -17.00 -19.89 -7.04
C LYS A 225 -18.03 -20.86 -7.64
N LYS A 226 -19.17 -21.10 -6.98
CA LYS A 226 -20.27 -21.91 -7.54
C LYS A 226 -21.00 -21.18 -8.68
N GLY A 227 -21.08 -19.85 -8.65
CA GLY A 227 -21.65 -19.05 -9.73
C GLY A 227 -20.82 -19.07 -11.01
N LYS A 228 -19.48 -19.00 -10.90
CA LYS A 228 -18.58 -19.04 -12.08
C LYS A 228 -18.46 -20.44 -12.70
N ALA A 229 -18.54 -21.51 -11.91
CA ALA A 229 -18.52 -22.88 -12.43
C ALA A 229 -19.77 -23.26 -13.24
N LYS A 230 -20.91 -22.56 -13.05
CA LYS A 230 -22.14 -22.78 -13.82
C LYS A 230 -22.18 -22.07 -15.18
N ASN A 231 -21.28 -21.11 -15.43
CA ASN A 231 -21.27 -20.28 -16.64
C ASN A 231 -20.18 -20.66 -17.66
N GLN A 232 -19.47 -21.78 -17.45
CA GLN A 232 -18.48 -22.32 -18.41
C GLN A 232 -18.95 -23.62 -19.08
N ASN A 233 -20.20 -24.04 -18.85
CA ASN A 233 -20.80 -25.25 -19.42
C ASN A 233 -22.09 -24.98 -20.22
N ASN A 234 -22.23 -23.80 -20.83
CA ASN A 234 -23.33 -23.49 -21.75
C ASN A 234 -22.82 -22.79 -23.00
#